data_AF-A0A1W1UK65-F1
#
_entry.id   AF-A0A1W1UK65-F1
#
_cell.length_a   1.000
_cell.length_b   1.000
_cell.length_c   1.000
_cell.angle_alpha   90.00
_cell.angle_beta   90.00
_cell.angle_gamma   90.00
#
_symmetry.space_group_name_H-M   'P 1'
#
loop_
_entity.id
_entity.type
_entity.pdbx_description
1 polymer ?
#
loop_
_entity_poly.entity_id
_entity_poly.type
_entity_poly.pdbx_seq_one_letter_code
_entity_poly.pdbx_strand_id
1 'polypeptide(L)'
;MKKEFLEYIGPIGVLERNKYQKSYKLLLLLGMLYNLDEHGRANYSDVLKWIQNFFLERKENGFILEDKSSVLSKNNQSLDINKLKSMINDNAYSVISSKGYIEKTITGESEFVQFPSKLWQEINNQEDLQKIKDILQDKLKRYFEMLEKENIDVEAEVDETQDETEAIISNIHAYIKGKGYFYTYEDIANFYLSLKTKPFVLLAGLSGTGKSKLVKLFAEAIGANTSNRRFSLIPVRPDWSDPSDLLGYKNIDGKYNPGPVIKVIKEATENLNYPYFLCLDEMNLARVEYYFSDMLSVMETREQKDTIVTNQLLSEDVFGEDSEAKDKYKELYLPENLYIIGTVNMDETTYSFSKKVLDRANTIEFSCVDLEFNFDDVAEDEEKEEIIITNKSLKSEYLILKDCLDERNIAEKAIDHLINLNKILAERNMQFGYRVRDEIVFYVIYSVKENIFKFNKALDFSILQKILPKIQGNDIEIKKILVNLFSYVTDQTLEYDLYSNEIADKMYAYLAKNTEVVLFKKSAYKICDMTRRLESDGFTTFW
;
A
#
# COMPACT_ATOMS: atom_id res chain seq x y z
N MET A 1 -49.57 24.09 -9.23
CA MET A 1 -48.33 23.42 -9.72
C MET A 1 -47.23 23.42 -8.65
N LYS A 2 -47.15 24.48 -7.84
CA LYS A 2 -46.26 24.64 -6.68
C LYS A 2 -46.35 23.51 -5.67
N LYS A 3 -47.55 23.08 -5.28
CA LYS A 3 -47.72 21.99 -4.30
C LYS A 3 -47.05 20.69 -4.78
N GLU A 4 -47.31 20.31 -6.04
CA GLU A 4 -46.70 19.14 -6.67
C GLU A 4 -45.17 19.29 -6.82
N PHE A 5 -44.68 20.50 -7.11
CA PHE A 5 -43.24 20.78 -7.16
C PHE A 5 -42.58 20.67 -5.77
N LEU A 6 -43.24 21.16 -4.72
CA LEU A 6 -42.77 21.04 -3.34
C LEU A 6 -42.78 19.58 -2.87
N GLU A 7 -43.80 18.80 -3.25
CA GLU A 7 -43.82 17.34 -3.03
C GLU A 7 -42.72 16.63 -3.84
N TYR A 8 -42.41 17.12 -5.04
CA TYR A 8 -41.32 16.60 -5.87
C TYR A 8 -39.94 16.87 -5.26
N ILE A 9 -39.65 18.06 -4.72
CA ILE A 9 -38.37 18.26 -4.02
C ILE A 9 -38.37 17.58 -2.63
N GLY A 10 -39.56 17.35 -2.06
CA GLY A 10 -39.77 16.72 -0.76
C GLY A 10 -39.56 17.67 0.42
N PRO A 11 -39.92 17.26 1.64
CA PRO A 11 -39.84 18.12 2.82
C PRO A 11 -38.39 18.42 3.23
N ILE A 12 -38.19 19.52 3.96
CA ILE A 12 -36.93 19.83 4.65
C ILE A 12 -36.64 18.76 5.71
N GLY A 13 -35.37 18.45 5.94
CA GLY A 13 -34.94 17.47 6.92
C GLY A 13 -34.92 16.02 6.43
N VAL A 14 -35.42 15.73 5.23
CA VAL A 14 -35.55 14.36 4.70
C VAL A 14 -34.84 14.19 3.38
N LEU A 15 -33.92 13.22 3.30
CA LEU A 15 -33.27 12.79 2.06
C LEU A 15 -33.84 11.44 1.61
N GLU A 16 -34.67 11.43 0.57
CA GLU A 16 -35.22 10.20 -0.01
C GLU A 16 -34.17 9.51 -0.89
N ARG A 17 -33.48 8.48 -0.37
CA ARG A 17 -32.35 7.79 -1.03
C ARG A 17 -32.68 7.30 -2.45
N ASN A 18 -33.89 6.78 -2.68
CA ASN A 18 -34.32 6.31 -4.01
C ASN A 18 -34.45 7.44 -5.04
N LYS A 19 -34.59 8.70 -4.60
CA LYS A 19 -34.85 9.86 -5.46
C LYS A 19 -33.59 10.68 -5.77
N TYR A 20 -32.66 10.68 -4.82
CA TYR A 20 -31.40 11.44 -4.85
C TYR A 20 -30.19 10.51 -4.66
N GLN A 21 -29.99 9.60 -5.62
CA GLN A 21 -28.80 8.74 -5.66
C GLN A 21 -27.51 9.52 -5.97
N LYS A 22 -27.63 10.70 -6.62
CA LYS A 22 -26.53 11.61 -6.99
C LYS A 22 -26.94 13.06 -6.74
N SER A 23 -25.98 13.95 -6.49
CA SER A 23 -26.25 15.35 -6.15
C SER A 23 -26.81 16.21 -7.32
N TYR A 24 -26.70 15.73 -8.57
CA TYR A 24 -26.96 16.52 -9.79
C TYR A 24 -28.32 17.21 -9.89
N LYS A 25 -29.39 16.59 -9.39
CA LYS A 25 -30.73 17.21 -9.41
C LYS A 25 -30.80 18.41 -8.47
N LEU A 26 -30.19 18.29 -7.29
CA LEU A 26 -30.12 19.34 -6.28
C LEU A 26 -29.26 20.49 -6.79
N LEU A 27 -28.09 20.18 -7.34
CA LEU A 27 -27.16 21.16 -7.90
C LEU A 27 -27.74 21.88 -9.13
N LEU A 28 -28.46 21.19 -10.01
CA LEU A 28 -29.13 21.84 -11.15
C LEU A 28 -30.18 22.86 -10.67
N LEU A 29 -31.06 22.48 -9.74
CA LEU A 29 -32.09 23.38 -9.23
C LEU A 29 -31.50 24.55 -8.41
N LEU A 30 -30.48 24.30 -7.58
CA LEU A 30 -29.78 25.35 -6.84
C LEU A 30 -29.04 26.30 -7.79
N GLY A 31 -28.27 25.77 -8.74
CA GLY A 31 -27.57 26.55 -9.74
C GLY A 31 -28.53 27.41 -10.56
N MET A 32 -29.72 26.89 -10.91
CA MET A 32 -30.79 27.70 -11.48
C MET A 32 -31.21 28.83 -10.56
N LEU A 33 -31.62 28.53 -9.31
CA LEU A 33 -32.14 29.50 -8.34
C LEU A 33 -31.15 30.63 -7.97
N TYR A 34 -29.84 30.39 -8.11
CA TYR A 34 -28.81 31.42 -7.93
C TYR A 34 -28.55 32.28 -9.16
N ASN A 35 -28.99 31.83 -10.34
CA ASN A 35 -28.77 32.50 -11.63
C ASN A 35 -30.09 32.89 -12.34
N LEU A 36 -31.21 32.95 -11.60
CA LEU A 36 -32.50 33.33 -12.17
C LEU A 36 -32.59 34.82 -12.50
N ASP A 37 -33.15 35.13 -13.66
CA ASP A 37 -33.66 36.46 -14.01
C ASP A 37 -35.09 36.68 -13.47
N GLU A 38 -35.62 37.89 -13.67
CA GLU A 38 -36.99 38.27 -13.25
C GLU A 38 -38.09 37.43 -13.91
N HIS A 39 -37.77 36.67 -14.96
CA HIS A 39 -38.71 35.86 -15.73
C HIS A 39 -38.59 34.36 -15.41
N GLY A 40 -37.78 34.00 -14.42
CA GLY A 40 -37.61 32.61 -14.00
C GLY A 40 -36.68 31.81 -14.91
N ARG A 41 -35.81 32.48 -15.67
CA ARG A 41 -34.85 31.88 -16.60
C ARG A 41 -33.43 32.04 -16.07
N ALA A 42 -32.61 31.02 -16.24
CA ALA A 42 -31.18 31.08 -15.92
C ALA A 42 -30.36 30.70 -17.17
N ASN A 43 -29.29 31.45 -17.43
CA ASN A 43 -28.36 31.12 -18.51
C ASN A 43 -27.70 29.76 -18.20
N TYR A 44 -27.85 28.79 -19.10
CA TYR A 44 -27.44 27.42 -18.83
C TYR A 44 -25.92 27.29 -18.69
N SER A 45 -25.14 28.14 -19.37
CA SER A 45 -23.68 28.16 -19.24
C SER A 45 -23.24 28.63 -17.85
N ASP A 46 -23.94 29.60 -17.26
CA ASP A 46 -23.63 30.12 -15.92
C ASP A 46 -24.06 29.12 -14.84
N VAL A 47 -25.19 28.43 -15.04
CA VAL A 47 -25.61 27.31 -14.17
C VAL A 47 -24.55 26.21 -14.18
N LEU A 48 -24.01 25.83 -15.34
CA LEU A 48 -22.97 24.80 -15.43
C LEU A 48 -21.65 25.23 -14.78
N LYS A 49 -21.23 26.49 -14.96
CA LYS A 49 -20.06 27.06 -14.25
C LYS A 49 -20.25 27.06 -12.74
N TRP A 50 -21.45 27.39 -12.27
CA TRP A 50 -21.78 27.34 -10.84
C TRP A 50 -21.61 25.93 -10.27
N ILE A 51 -22.15 24.91 -10.96
CA ILE A 51 -21.99 23.50 -10.57
C ILE A 51 -20.52 23.07 -10.63
N GLN A 52 -19.79 23.50 -11.66
CA GLN A 52 -18.36 23.20 -11.80
C GLN A 52 -17.55 23.76 -10.63
N ASN A 53 -17.77 25.03 -10.27
CA ASN A 53 -17.10 25.69 -9.15
C ASN A 53 -17.43 25.00 -7.83
N PHE A 54 -18.68 24.57 -7.62
CA PHE A 54 -19.06 23.80 -6.43
C PHE A 54 -18.21 22.52 -6.27
N PHE A 55 -18.00 21.75 -7.34
CA PHE A 55 -17.15 20.56 -7.28
C PHE A 55 -15.66 20.89 -7.17
N LEU A 56 -15.19 21.98 -7.79
CA LEU A 56 -13.80 22.42 -7.65
C LEU A 56 -13.48 22.83 -6.21
N GLU A 57 -14.34 23.61 -5.57
CA GLU A 57 -14.17 24.03 -4.17
C GLU A 57 -14.17 22.81 -3.23
N ARG A 58 -15.06 21.83 -3.47
CA ARG A 58 -15.02 20.56 -2.71
C ARG A 58 -13.72 19.79 -2.94
N LYS A 59 -13.19 19.80 -4.16
CA LYS A 59 -11.91 19.14 -4.52
C LYS A 59 -10.73 19.80 -3.80
N GLU A 60 -10.67 21.12 -3.82
CA GLU A 60 -9.61 21.91 -3.14
C GLU A 60 -9.59 21.66 -1.64
N ASN A 61 -10.77 21.48 -1.03
CA ASN A 61 -10.90 21.19 0.40
C ASN A 61 -10.82 19.67 0.74
N GLY A 62 -10.49 18.81 -0.23
CA GLY A 62 -10.32 17.37 0.00
C GLY A 62 -11.60 16.60 0.30
N PHE A 63 -12.78 17.17 0.02
CA PHE A 63 -14.06 16.50 0.25
C PHE A 63 -14.42 15.53 -0.89
N ILE A 64 -15.27 14.55 -0.58
CA ILE A 64 -15.83 13.63 -1.58
C ILE A 64 -16.65 14.44 -2.59
N LEU A 65 -16.34 14.24 -3.87
CA LEU A 65 -16.99 14.97 -4.96
C LEU A 65 -18.39 14.45 -5.25
N GLU A 66 -18.59 13.13 -5.31
CA GLU A 66 -19.88 12.50 -5.64
C GLU A 66 -19.83 11.00 -5.29
N ASP A 67 -20.99 10.34 -5.29
CA ASP A 67 -21.10 8.87 -5.21
C ASP A 67 -20.12 8.10 -6.13
N LYS A 68 -19.67 6.91 -5.69
CA LYS A 68 -18.65 6.07 -6.39
C LYS A 68 -19.09 5.59 -7.78
N SER A 69 -20.40 5.52 -8.06
CA SER A 69 -20.92 5.18 -9.39
C SER A 69 -20.89 6.37 -10.37
N SER A 70 -20.52 7.56 -9.89
CA SER A 70 -20.42 8.76 -10.70
C SER A 70 -19.23 8.74 -11.65
N VAL A 71 -19.38 9.43 -12.78
CA VAL A 71 -18.26 9.68 -13.71
C VAL A 71 -17.27 10.69 -13.12
N LEU A 72 -17.75 11.58 -12.23
CA LEU A 72 -16.91 12.57 -11.53
C LEU A 72 -16.00 11.94 -10.47
N SER A 73 -16.34 10.76 -9.94
CA SER A 73 -15.50 10.02 -8.98
C SER A 73 -14.53 9.04 -9.63
N LYS A 74 -14.69 8.74 -10.93
CA LYS A 74 -13.89 7.75 -11.67
C LYS A 74 -12.73 8.34 -12.47
N ASN A 75 -12.72 9.65 -12.72
CA ASN A 75 -11.73 10.29 -13.59
C ASN A 75 -11.05 11.45 -12.85
N ASN A 76 -9.75 11.32 -12.57
CA ASN A 76 -8.89 12.39 -12.03
C ASN A 76 -8.59 13.53 -13.04
N GLN A 77 -9.29 13.56 -14.19
CA GLN A 77 -9.12 14.61 -15.20
C GLN A 77 -9.77 15.93 -14.76
N SER A 78 -9.30 17.05 -15.33
CA SER A 78 -9.94 18.36 -15.21
C SER A 78 -11.46 18.26 -15.42
N LEU A 79 -12.26 18.88 -14.54
CA LEU A 79 -13.71 19.01 -14.70
C LEU A 79 -14.04 19.76 -16.01
N ASP A 80 -14.16 19.05 -17.12
CA ASP A 80 -14.51 19.61 -18.42
C ASP A 80 -16.00 19.97 -18.46
N ILE A 81 -16.28 21.25 -18.73
CA ILE A 81 -17.64 21.80 -18.77
C ILE A 81 -18.53 21.10 -19.82
N ASN A 82 -17.95 20.59 -20.91
CA ASN A 82 -18.70 19.88 -21.94
C ASN A 82 -19.17 18.50 -21.47
N LYS A 83 -18.30 17.78 -20.74
CA LYS A 83 -18.66 16.50 -20.11
C LYS A 83 -19.71 16.71 -19.02
N LEU A 84 -19.54 17.75 -18.19
CA LEU A 84 -20.53 18.13 -17.18
C LEU A 84 -21.88 18.45 -17.83
N LYS A 85 -21.88 19.20 -18.94
CA LYS A 85 -23.09 19.52 -19.72
C LYS A 85 -23.82 18.26 -20.18
N SER A 86 -23.11 17.29 -20.80
CA SER A 86 -23.72 16.02 -21.23
C SER A 86 -24.34 15.27 -20.04
N MET A 87 -23.59 15.13 -18.96
CA MET A 87 -24.03 14.38 -17.79
C MET A 87 -25.24 15.00 -17.10
N ILE A 88 -25.28 16.33 -16.95
CA ILE A 88 -26.44 17.04 -16.39
C ILE A 88 -27.65 16.89 -17.32
N ASN A 89 -27.45 16.94 -18.65
CA ASN A 89 -28.51 16.74 -19.63
C ASN A 89 -29.14 15.34 -19.54
N ASP A 90 -28.30 14.31 -19.59
CA ASP A 90 -28.71 12.91 -19.68
C ASP A 90 -29.38 12.42 -18.37
N ASN A 91 -29.04 13.05 -17.24
CA ASN A 91 -29.55 12.65 -15.92
C ASN A 91 -30.51 13.68 -15.33
N ALA A 92 -29.98 14.75 -14.73
CA ALA A 92 -30.75 15.66 -13.89
C ALA A 92 -31.81 16.43 -14.70
N TYR A 93 -31.42 16.99 -15.84
CA TYR A 93 -32.31 17.76 -16.69
C TYR A 93 -33.43 16.89 -17.26
N SER A 94 -33.11 15.74 -17.87
CA SER A 94 -34.10 14.82 -18.44
C SER A 94 -35.18 14.41 -17.43
N VAL A 95 -34.78 14.11 -16.19
CA VAL A 95 -35.70 13.68 -15.13
C VAL A 95 -36.58 14.83 -14.61
N ILE A 96 -36.04 16.03 -14.40
CA ILE A 96 -36.83 17.16 -13.89
C ILE A 96 -37.73 17.73 -15.00
N SER A 97 -37.24 17.75 -16.23
CA SER A 97 -37.98 18.25 -17.40
C SER A 97 -39.11 17.31 -17.82
N SER A 98 -38.92 15.98 -17.76
CA SER A 98 -40.01 15.01 -18.04
C SER A 98 -41.17 15.08 -17.04
N LYS A 99 -40.93 15.63 -15.84
CA LYS A 99 -41.97 15.94 -14.85
C LYS A 99 -42.62 17.31 -15.06
N GLY A 100 -42.15 18.08 -16.04
CA GLY A 100 -42.68 19.39 -16.39
C GLY A 100 -42.32 20.48 -15.39
N TYR A 101 -41.21 20.37 -14.66
CA TYR A 101 -40.80 21.39 -13.69
C TYR A 101 -39.73 22.35 -14.21
N ILE A 102 -38.99 21.97 -15.25
CA ILE A 102 -38.04 22.84 -15.95
C ILE A 102 -38.12 22.60 -17.46
N GLU A 103 -37.80 23.62 -18.24
CA GLU A 103 -37.71 23.55 -19.70
C GLU A 103 -36.49 24.34 -20.20
N LYS A 104 -35.99 23.99 -21.39
CA LYS A 104 -34.93 24.74 -22.06
C LYS A 104 -35.50 25.58 -23.18
N THR A 105 -35.01 26.81 -23.28
CA THR A 105 -35.31 27.73 -24.37
C THR A 105 -34.01 28.24 -24.98
N ILE A 106 -34.01 28.43 -26.30
CA ILE A 106 -32.87 28.99 -27.02
C ILE A 106 -33.29 30.38 -27.47
N THR A 107 -32.53 31.40 -27.06
CA THR A 107 -32.74 32.79 -27.48
C THR A 107 -31.44 33.29 -28.10
N GLY A 108 -31.42 33.42 -29.43
CA GLY A 108 -30.18 33.72 -30.17
C GLY A 108 -29.18 32.57 -30.05
N GLU A 109 -27.96 32.87 -29.59
CA GLU A 109 -26.88 31.88 -29.39
C GLU A 109 -26.84 31.30 -27.95
N SER A 110 -27.73 31.75 -27.06
CA SER A 110 -27.73 31.36 -25.65
C SER A 110 -28.82 30.33 -25.32
N GLU A 111 -28.42 29.27 -24.61
CA GLU A 111 -29.33 28.31 -23.99
C GLU A 111 -29.72 28.78 -22.58
N PHE A 112 -31.02 28.78 -22.30
CA PHE A 112 -31.59 29.06 -20.99
C PHE A 112 -32.29 27.82 -20.45
N VAL A 113 -32.24 27.63 -19.15
CA VAL A 113 -33.09 26.70 -18.41
C VAL A 113 -34.03 27.50 -17.53
N GLN A 114 -35.32 27.20 -17.55
CA GLN A 114 -36.33 28.03 -16.89
C GLN A 114 -37.41 27.19 -16.21
N PHE A 115 -38.08 27.78 -15.22
CA PHE A 115 -39.33 27.23 -14.69
C PHE A 115 -40.49 27.52 -15.66
N PRO A 116 -41.40 26.56 -15.91
CA PRO A 116 -42.58 26.82 -16.73
C PRO A 116 -43.40 27.98 -16.17
N SER A 117 -43.99 28.81 -17.03
CA SER A 117 -44.67 30.05 -16.61
C SER A 117 -45.73 29.82 -15.52
N LYS A 118 -46.45 28.69 -15.57
CA LYS A 118 -47.46 28.32 -14.57
C LYS A 118 -46.85 28.04 -13.19
N LEU A 119 -45.68 27.40 -13.14
CA LEU A 119 -44.97 27.15 -11.88
C LEU A 119 -44.34 28.45 -11.37
N TRP A 120 -43.70 29.22 -12.26
CA TRP A 120 -43.03 30.48 -11.90
C TRP A 120 -43.98 31.48 -11.25
N GLN A 121 -45.18 31.66 -11.79
CA GLN A 121 -46.21 32.55 -11.21
C GLN A 121 -46.59 32.17 -9.77
N GLU A 122 -46.43 30.90 -9.39
CA GLU A 122 -46.77 30.43 -8.04
C GLU A 122 -45.58 30.52 -7.05
N ILE A 123 -44.33 30.56 -7.54
CA ILE A 123 -43.11 30.48 -6.68
C ILE A 123 -42.20 31.70 -6.74
N ASN A 124 -42.53 32.74 -7.52
CA ASN A 124 -41.64 33.89 -7.76
C ASN A 124 -41.52 34.90 -6.60
N ASN A 125 -42.23 34.71 -5.48
CA ASN A 125 -42.07 35.56 -4.31
C ASN A 125 -40.82 35.17 -3.51
N GLN A 126 -40.27 36.14 -2.76
CA GLN A 126 -39.03 35.94 -2.02
C GLN A 126 -39.11 34.82 -0.97
N GLU A 127 -40.27 34.66 -0.32
CA GLU A 127 -40.47 33.66 0.73
C GLU A 127 -40.40 32.23 0.16
N ASP A 128 -41.06 31.98 -0.96
CA ASP A 128 -41.06 30.68 -1.62
C ASP A 128 -39.70 30.33 -2.22
N LEU A 129 -39.04 31.29 -2.87
CA LEU A 129 -37.69 31.08 -3.40
C LEU A 129 -36.69 30.76 -2.30
N GLN A 130 -36.76 31.46 -1.17
CA GLN A 130 -35.89 31.17 -0.02
C GLN A 130 -36.21 29.79 0.55
N LYS A 131 -37.48 29.47 0.74
CA LYS A 131 -37.91 28.16 1.24
C LYS A 131 -37.44 27.01 0.35
N ILE A 132 -37.53 27.17 -0.98
CA ILE A 132 -37.03 26.15 -1.92
C ILE A 132 -35.50 26.03 -1.82
N LYS A 133 -34.77 27.15 -1.70
CA LYS A 133 -33.31 27.13 -1.49
C LYS A 133 -32.94 26.40 -0.21
N ASP A 134 -33.61 26.68 0.90
CA ASP A 134 -33.35 26.05 2.20
C ASP A 134 -33.57 24.53 2.15
N ILE A 135 -34.66 24.09 1.51
CA ILE A 135 -34.95 22.66 1.30
C ILE A 135 -33.83 21.98 0.50
N LEU A 136 -33.41 22.59 -0.60
CA LEU A 136 -32.39 22.01 -1.48
C LEU A 136 -31.01 22.02 -0.83
N GLN A 137 -30.64 23.07 -0.09
CA GLN A 137 -29.39 23.16 0.65
C GLN A 137 -29.32 22.13 1.79
N ASP A 138 -30.37 21.99 2.60
CA ASP A 138 -30.42 20.97 3.66
C ASP A 138 -30.29 19.55 3.07
N LYS A 139 -30.97 19.26 1.95
CA LYS A 139 -30.83 17.97 1.25
C LYS A 139 -29.42 17.76 0.70
N LEU A 140 -28.82 18.80 0.11
CA LEU A 140 -27.46 18.72 -0.44
C LEU A 140 -26.45 18.46 0.69
N LYS A 141 -26.59 19.17 1.81
CA LYS A 141 -25.78 18.96 3.02
C LYS A 141 -25.93 17.53 3.53
N ARG A 142 -27.15 17.04 3.74
CA ARG A 142 -27.40 15.66 4.18
C ARG A 142 -26.88 14.61 3.21
N TYR A 143 -26.97 14.88 1.91
CA TYR A 143 -26.43 13.99 0.88
C TYR A 143 -24.91 13.83 1.04
N PHE A 144 -24.18 14.92 1.19
CA PHE A 144 -22.73 14.87 1.38
C PHE A 144 -22.33 14.39 2.77
N GLU A 145 -23.02 14.77 3.85
CA GLU A 145 -22.81 14.20 5.18
C GLU A 145 -23.03 12.68 5.19
N MET A 146 -24.03 12.19 4.44
CA MET A 146 -24.29 10.76 4.29
C MET A 146 -23.20 10.09 3.45
N LEU A 147 -22.75 10.68 2.35
CA LEU A 147 -21.64 10.13 1.57
C LEU A 147 -20.35 10.07 2.37
N GLU A 148 -20.09 11.11 3.18
CA GLU A 148 -18.95 11.18 4.08
C GLU A 148 -19.10 10.12 5.18
N LYS A 149 -20.29 9.98 5.78
CA LYS A 149 -20.60 8.91 6.74
C LYS A 149 -20.57 7.50 6.16
N GLU A 150 -21.02 7.26 4.94
CA GLU A 150 -20.95 5.96 4.28
C GLU A 150 -19.51 5.62 3.86
N ASN A 151 -18.64 6.61 3.71
CA ASN A 151 -17.20 6.37 3.63
C ASN A 151 -16.61 6.08 5.03
N ILE A 152 -17.10 6.75 6.08
CA ILE A 152 -16.74 6.47 7.48
C ILE A 152 -17.28 5.11 7.95
N ASP A 153 -18.44 4.64 7.48
CA ASP A 153 -19.05 3.35 7.86
C ASP A 153 -18.45 2.18 7.06
N VAL A 154 -17.75 2.47 5.94
CA VAL A 154 -16.79 1.55 5.32
C VAL A 154 -15.43 1.61 6.04
N GLU A 155 -15.18 2.65 6.85
CA GLU A 155 -14.07 2.75 7.81
C GLU A 155 -14.45 2.26 9.22
N ALA A 156 -15.71 1.90 9.50
CA ALA A 156 -16.24 1.61 10.84
C ALA A 156 -16.90 0.23 11.02
N GLU A 157 -16.40 -0.80 10.34
CA GLU A 157 -16.23 -2.09 11.01
C GLU A 157 -14.90 -2.03 11.77
N VAL A 158 -14.92 -1.32 12.90
CA VAL A 158 -13.83 -1.30 13.89
C VAL A 158 -13.82 -2.67 14.56
N ASP A 159 -13.03 -3.56 13.99
CA ASP A 159 -12.62 -4.81 14.61
C ASP A 159 -11.72 -4.45 15.80
N GLU A 160 -11.90 -5.10 16.96
CA GLU A 160 -11.12 -4.86 18.21
C GLU A 160 -9.59 -5.03 18.00
N THR A 161 -9.17 -5.52 16.83
CA THR A 161 -7.79 -5.67 16.36
C THR A 161 -7.13 -4.36 15.89
N GLN A 162 -7.90 -3.29 15.63
CA GLN A 162 -7.40 -2.02 15.08
C GLN A 162 -6.46 -1.25 16.03
N ASP A 163 -6.82 -1.12 17.31
CA ASP A 163 -5.99 -0.41 18.30
C ASP A 163 -4.74 -1.20 18.69
N GLU A 164 -4.75 -2.53 18.55
CA GLU A 164 -3.66 -3.38 19.02
C GLU A 164 -2.42 -3.29 18.12
N THR A 165 -2.55 -3.37 16.79
CA THR A 165 -1.39 -3.35 15.90
C THR A 165 -0.69 -1.98 15.90
N GLU A 166 -1.45 -0.89 15.80
CA GLU A 166 -0.89 0.47 15.83
C GLU A 166 -0.19 0.74 17.17
N ALA A 167 -0.77 0.27 18.28
CA ALA A 167 -0.12 0.36 19.60
C ALA A 167 1.16 -0.46 19.67
N ILE A 168 1.20 -1.67 19.10
CA ILE A 168 2.42 -2.50 19.04
C ILE A 168 3.52 -1.77 18.26
N ILE A 169 3.23 -1.29 17.05
CA ILE A 169 4.21 -0.60 16.21
C ILE A 169 4.70 0.69 16.88
N SER A 170 3.78 1.46 17.48
CA SER A 170 4.10 2.68 18.22
C SER A 170 5.00 2.41 19.43
N ASN A 171 4.74 1.32 20.17
CA ASN A 171 5.59 0.89 21.27
C ASN A 171 6.97 0.45 20.79
N ILE A 172 7.07 -0.29 19.68
CA ILE A 172 8.35 -0.69 19.09
C ILE A 172 9.14 0.54 18.68
N HIS A 173 8.51 1.49 17.98
CA HIS A 173 9.15 2.73 17.54
C HIS A 173 9.66 3.55 18.74
N ALA A 174 8.83 3.72 19.79
CA ALA A 174 9.23 4.43 21.00
C ALA A 174 10.34 3.70 21.78
N TYR A 175 10.31 2.37 21.87
CA TYR A 175 11.36 1.56 22.50
C TYR A 175 12.71 1.77 21.79
N ILE A 176 12.71 1.69 20.45
CA ILE A 176 13.92 1.85 19.64
C ILE A 176 14.48 3.28 19.78
N LYS A 177 13.60 4.29 19.75
CA LYS A 177 13.95 5.70 19.96
C LYS A 177 14.55 5.92 21.36
N GLY A 178 13.93 5.38 22.41
CA GLY A 178 14.43 5.44 23.79
C GLY A 178 15.79 4.75 23.99
N LYS A 179 16.14 3.77 23.14
CA LYS A 179 17.49 3.16 23.09
C LYS A 179 18.51 3.97 22.28
N GLY A 180 18.13 5.16 21.79
CA GLY A 180 19.01 6.09 21.07
C GLY A 180 19.17 5.78 19.58
N TYR A 181 18.25 5.02 18.97
CA TYR A 181 18.28 4.71 17.55
C TYR A 181 17.10 5.37 16.83
N PHE A 182 17.40 6.07 15.74
CA PHE A 182 16.39 6.78 14.96
C PHE A 182 16.01 5.99 13.72
N TYR A 183 14.76 5.56 13.69
CA TYR A 183 14.09 4.99 12.53
C TYR A 183 12.73 5.64 12.44
N THR A 184 12.24 5.92 11.25
CA THR A 184 10.91 6.53 11.12
C THR A 184 9.84 5.51 11.51
N TYR A 185 8.68 5.99 11.95
CA TYR A 185 7.52 5.11 12.17
C TYR A 185 7.20 4.28 10.92
N GLU A 186 7.33 4.88 9.73
CA GLU A 186 7.10 4.18 8.46
C GLU A 186 8.06 3.00 8.25
N ASP A 187 9.31 3.13 8.66
CA ASP A 187 10.31 2.07 8.53
C ASP A 187 9.98 0.88 9.42
N ILE A 188 9.61 1.15 10.68
CA ILE A 188 9.21 0.12 11.66
C ILE A 188 7.91 -0.56 11.22
N ALA A 189 6.92 0.23 10.80
CA ALA A 189 5.64 -0.26 10.29
C ALA A 189 5.83 -1.11 9.03
N ASN A 190 6.68 -0.67 8.10
CA ASN A 190 7.01 -1.43 6.91
C ASN A 190 7.72 -2.75 7.25
N PHE A 191 8.67 -2.74 8.19
CA PHE A 191 9.35 -3.94 8.64
C PHE A 191 8.40 -4.94 9.30
N TYR A 192 7.49 -4.46 10.16
CA TYR A 192 6.43 -5.26 10.77
C TYR A 192 5.53 -5.93 9.72
N LEU A 193 5.00 -5.15 8.78
CA LEU A 193 4.15 -5.66 7.69
C LEU A 193 4.86 -6.67 6.79
N SER A 194 6.15 -6.43 6.51
CA SER A 194 6.97 -7.33 5.71
C SER A 194 7.18 -8.67 6.41
N LEU A 195 7.40 -8.69 7.73
CA LEU A 195 7.49 -9.91 8.53
C LEU A 195 6.16 -10.65 8.59
N LYS A 196 5.05 -9.93 8.77
CA LYS A 196 3.70 -10.50 8.84
C LYS A 196 3.29 -11.16 7.52
N THR A 197 3.59 -10.51 6.40
CA THR A 197 3.31 -11.02 5.06
C THR A 197 4.17 -12.24 4.72
N LYS A 198 5.46 -12.18 5.05
CA LYS A 198 6.41 -13.25 4.75
C LYS A 198 7.48 -13.30 5.84
N PRO A 199 7.70 -14.46 6.50
CA PRO A 199 8.69 -14.59 7.56
C PRO A 199 10.14 -14.69 7.02
N PHE A 200 10.43 -14.00 5.92
CA PHE A 200 11.78 -13.84 5.38
C PHE A 200 11.95 -12.45 4.78
N VAL A 201 12.83 -11.66 5.41
CA VAL A 201 13.08 -10.26 5.05
C VAL A 201 14.58 -10.05 4.85
N LEU A 202 14.94 -9.30 3.81
CA LEU A 202 16.30 -8.82 3.56
C LEU A 202 16.36 -7.34 3.90
N LEU A 203 17.31 -6.95 4.75
CA LEU A 203 17.61 -5.56 5.07
C LEU A 203 18.89 -5.16 4.35
N ALA A 204 18.78 -4.25 3.40
CA ALA A 204 19.88 -3.74 2.58
C ALA A 204 20.21 -2.30 2.94
N GLY A 205 21.47 -1.93 2.84
CA GLY A 205 21.92 -0.55 3.03
C GLY A 205 23.42 -0.47 3.26
N LEU A 206 23.93 0.76 3.38
CA LEU A 206 25.36 1.02 3.63
C LEU A 206 25.82 0.32 4.93
N SER A 207 27.11 0.02 5.00
CA SER A 207 27.68 -0.47 6.26
C SER A 207 27.51 0.57 7.37
N GLY A 208 27.21 0.12 8.60
CA GLY A 208 27.03 1.02 9.74
C GLY A 208 25.64 1.68 9.88
N THR A 209 24.66 1.41 9.01
CA THR A 209 23.27 1.93 9.14
C THR A 209 22.42 1.26 10.24
N GLY A 210 23.04 0.43 11.09
CA GLY A 210 22.36 -0.19 12.23
C GLY A 210 21.39 -1.33 11.88
N LYS A 211 21.40 -1.89 10.66
CA LYS A 211 20.47 -2.96 10.22
C LYS A 211 20.35 -4.12 11.21
N SER A 212 21.47 -4.73 11.61
CA SER A 212 21.48 -5.85 12.56
C SER A 212 20.98 -5.43 13.96
N LYS A 213 21.17 -4.15 14.30
CA LYS A 213 20.70 -3.56 15.55
C LYS A 213 19.20 -3.27 15.51
N LEU A 214 18.64 -2.84 14.37
CA LEU A 214 17.19 -2.73 14.16
C LEU A 214 16.50 -4.06 14.42
N VAL A 215 16.99 -5.17 13.82
CA VAL A 215 16.39 -6.50 14.04
C VAL A 215 16.43 -6.88 15.51
N LYS A 216 17.57 -6.66 16.16
CA LYS A 216 17.75 -6.95 17.59
C LYS A 216 16.80 -6.13 18.47
N LEU A 217 16.75 -4.81 18.27
CA LEU A 217 15.91 -3.91 19.08
C LEU A 217 14.43 -4.15 18.81
N PHE A 218 14.04 -4.44 17.56
CA PHE A 218 12.67 -4.80 17.22
C PHE A 218 12.25 -6.08 17.95
N ALA A 219 13.10 -7.11 17.95
CA ALA A 219 12.83 -8.35 18.67
C ALA A 219 12.75 -8.11 20.18
N GLU A 220 13.70 -7.35 20.75
CA GLU A 220 13.70 -6.98 22.17
C GLU A 220 12.45 -6.19 22.57
N ALA A 221 12.02 -5.23 21.75
CA ALA A 221 10.83 -4.41 22.00
C ALA A 221 9.55 -5.26 22.15
N ILE A 222 9.51 -6.44 21.53
CA ILE A 222 8.40 -7.39 21.60
C ILE A 222 8.69 -8.61 22.50
N GLY A 223 9.70 -8.47 23.37
CA GLY A 223 10.12 -9.41 24.39
C GLY A 223 11.00 -10.56 23.89
N ALA A 224 11.31 -10.64 22.60
CA ALA A 224 12.17 -11.68 22.04
C ALA A 224 13.64 -11.27 22.14
N ASN A 225 14.38 -11.87 23.07
CA ASN A 225 15.75 -11.45 23.39
C ASN A 225 16.71 -12.64 23.47
N THR A 226 18.01 -12.36 23.60
CA THR A 226 19.03 -13.42 23.67
C THR A 226 18.94 -14.22 24.97
N SER A 227 18.53 -13.60 26.09
CA SER A 227 18.39 -14.28 27.39
C SER A 227 17.32 -15.36 27.39
N ASN A 228 16.19 -15.14 26.71
CA ASN A 228 15.14 -16.14 26.52
C ASN A 228 15.31 -16.96 25.22
N ARG A 229 16.44 -16.79 24.52
CA ARG A 229 16.82 -17.48 23.28
C ARG A 229 15.86 -17.28 22.10
N ARG A 230 14.92 -16.34 22.20
CA ARG A 230 14.00 -16.01 21.09
C ARG A 230 14.63 -15.12 20.04
N PHE A 231 15.80 -14.54 20.29
CA PHE A 231 16.59 -13.84 19.28
C PHE A 231 17.97 -14.49 19.11
N SER A 232 18.31 -14.87 17.88
CA SER A 232 19.61 -15.44 17.50
C SER A 232 20.24 -14.66 16.35
N LEU A 233 21.47 -14.19 16.55
CA LEU A 233 22.30 -13.55 15.53
C LEU A 233 23.38 -14.54 15.07
N ILE A 234 23.40 -14.85 13.77
CA ILE A 234 24.37 -15.75 13.16
C ILE A 234 25.13 -14.97 12.08
N PRO A 235 26.43 -14.68 12.28
CA PRO A 235 27.25 -14.08 11.24
C PRO A 235 27.54 -15.10 10.14
N VAL A 236 27.22 -14.75 8.90
CA VAL A 236 27.54 -15.58 7.73
C VAL A 236 29.03 -15.52 7.45
N ARG A 237 29.61 -16.65 7.06
CA ARG A 237 31.03 -16.75 6.73
C ARG A 237 31.23 -16.92 5.22
N PRO A 238 32.30 -16.36 4.65
CA PRO A 238 32.54 -16.41 3.20
C PRO A 238 32.82 -17.83 2.66
N ASP A 239 33.23 -18.76 3.53
CA ASP A 239 33.50 -20.16 3.19
C ASP A 239 32.25 -21.04 3.11
N TRP A 240 31.07 -20.52 3.43
CA TRP A 240 29.82 -21.28 3.36
C TRP A 240 29.43 -21.59 1.90
N SER A 241 29.56 -22.86 1.53
CA SER A 241 29.27 -23.36 0.18
C SER A 241 28.02 -24.24 0.10
N ASP A 242 27.52 -24.75 1.21
CA ASP A 242 26.40 -25.68 1.27
C ASP A 242 25.65 -25.58 2.62
N PRO A 243 24.49 -26.23 2.77
CA PRO A 243 23.66 -26.08 3.97
C PRO A 243 24.26 -26.62 5.27
N SER A 244 25.38 -27.34 5.24
CA SER A 244 25.95 -28.02 6.41
C SER A 244 26.27 -27.10 7.58
N ASP A 245 26.75 -25.88 7.32
CA ASP A 245 27.09 -24.93 8.40
C ASP A 245 25.84 -24.38 9.11
N LEU A 246 24.71 -24.28 8.41
CA LEU A 246 23.45 -23.80 8.98
C LEU A 246 22.61 -24.92 9.58
N LEU A 247 22.46 -26.01 8.84
CA LEU A 247 21.59 -27.13 9.16
C LEU A 247 22.34 -28.18 9.99
N GLY A 248 23.65 -28.33 9.81
CA GLY A 248 24.44 -29.35 10.49
C GLY A 248 24.89 -30.45 9.55
N TYR A 249 25.79 -31.30 10.04
CA TYR A 249 26.43 -32.34 9.25
C TYR A 249 26.64 -33.61 10.07
N LYS A 250 26.79 -34.72 9.34
CA LYS A 250 27.22 -36.00 9.92
C LYS A 250 28.74 -36.02 10.06
N ASN A 251 29.25 -36.28 11.27
CA ASN A 251 30.69 -36.42 11.48
C ASN A 251 31.21 -37.81 11.04
N ILE A 252 32.53 -37.99 11.14
CA ILE A 252 33.21 -39.24 10.78
C ILE A 252 32.74 -40.42 11.65
N ASP A 253 32.34 -40.16 12.89
CA ASP A 253 31.80 -41.16 13.83
C ASP A 253 30.33 -41.54 13.52
N GLY A 254 29.77 -40.95 12.46
CA GLY A 254 28.40 -41.20 12.03
C GLY A 254 27.32 -40.50 12.83
N LYS A 255 27.69 -39.59 13.75
CA LYS A 255 26.78 -38.78 14.56
C LYS A 255 26.40 -37.48 13.88
N TYR A 256 25.16 -37.05 14.06
CA TYR A 256 24.68 -35.80 13.52
C TYR A 256 24.95 -34.63 14.46
N ASN A 257 25.67 -33.62 13.97
CA ASN A 257 25.90 -32.38 14.68
C ASN A 257 24.91 -31.32 14.19
N PRO A 258 23.92 -30.92 15.00
CA PRO A 258 22.92 -29.94 14.59
C PRO A 258 23.54 -28.55 14.44
N GLY A 259 23.24 -27.93 13.30
CA GLY A 259 23.65 -26.55 13.03
C GLY A 259 22.91 -25.54 13.92
N PRO A 260 23.36 -24.28 13.93
CA PRO A 260 22.79 -23.23 14.77
C PRO A 260 21.30 -22.99 14.46
N VAL A 261 20.88 -23.10 13.19
CA VAL A 261 19.48 -22.89 12.79
C VAL A 261 18.56 -24.01 13.29
N ILE A 262 19.03 -25.26 13.28
CA ILE A 262 18.26 -26.41 13.79
C ILE A 262 17.95 -26.25 15.28
N LYS A 263 18.88 -25.72 16.06
CA LYS A 263 18.66 -25.46 17.50
C LYS A 263 17.55 -24.43 17.71
N VAL A 264 17.57 -23.33 16.95
CA VAL A 264 16.53 -22.29 17.00
C VAL A 264 15.17 -22.84 16.57
N ILE A 265 15.13 -23.57 15.46
CA ILE A 265 13.90 -24.21 14.97
C ILE A 265 13.31 -25.15 16.02
N LYS A 266 14.15 -25.99 16.64
CA LYS A 266 13.71 -26.92 17.68
C LYS A 266 13.06 -26.19 18.86
N GLU A 267 13.70 -25.14 19.37
CA GLU A 267 13.15 -24.32 20.46
C GLU A 267 11.85 -23.61 20.05
N ALA A 268 11.78 -23.10 18.82
CA ALA A 268 10.60 -22.42 18.27
C ALA A 268 9.40 -23.37 18.08
N THR A 269 9.64 -24.60 17.58
CA THR A 269 8.62 -25.64 17.43
C THR A 269 8.02 -26.06 18.78
N GLU A 270 8.80 -26.04 19.85
CA GLU A 270 8.32 -26.36 21.20
C GLU A 270 7.52 -25.20 21.85
N ASN A 271 7.64 -23.98 21.33
CA ASN A 271 7.05 -22.77 21.91
C ASN A 271 6.36 -21.86 20.89
N LEU A 272 5.36 -22.39 20.17
CA LEU A 272 4.65 -21.69 19.08
C LEU A 272 3.94 -20.38 19.48
N ASN A 273 3.70 -20.16 20.77
CA ASN A 273 2.98 -18.98 21.27
C ASN A 273 3.76 -17.67 21.11
N TYR A 274 5.08 -17.73 20.96
CA TYR A 274 5.96 -16.56 20.96
C TYR A 274 6.77 -16.47 19.67
N PRO A 275 7.02 -15.27 19.14
CA PRO A 275 7.86 -15.09 17.96
C PRO A 275 9.33 -15.37 18.26
N TYR A 276 10.02 -16.00 17.31
CA TYR A 276 11.45 -16.27 17.29
C TYR A 276 12.09 -15.58 16.08
N PHE A 277 13.22 -14.91 16.31
CA PHE A 277 13.94 -14.14 15.31
C PHE A 277 15.32 -14.74 15.05
N LEU A 278 15.57 -15.03 13.78
CA LEU A 278 16.85 -15.50 13.27
C LEU A 278 17.45 -14.42 12.36
N CYS A 279 18.45 -13.72 12.85
CA CYS A 279 19.18 -12.72 12.08
C CYS A 279 20.46 -13.33 11.48
N LEU A 280 20.51 -13.45 10.16
CA LEU A 280 21.70 -13.82 9.39
C LEU A 280 22.45 -12.54 9.02
N ASP A 281 23.58 -12.30 9.69
CA ASP A 281 24.35 -11.08 9.49
C ASP A 281 25.26 -11.20 8.27
N GLU A 282 25.30 -10.15 7.44
CA GLU A 282 26.08 -10.09 6.20
C GLU A 282 25.80 -11.27 5.26
N MET A 283 24.51 -11.53 5.04
CA MET A 283 23.98 -12.70 4.33
C MET A 283 24.61 -12.88 2.94
N ASN A 284 25.01 -11.79 2.28
CA ASN A 284 25.61 -11.74 0.95
C ASN A 284 27.14 -11.97 0.88
N LEU A 285 27.80 -12.26 2.01
CA LEU A 285 29.21 -12.67 2.02
C LEU A 285 29.45 -14.00 1.30
N ALA A 286 28.48 -14.90 1.36
CA ALA A 286 28.47 -16.17 0.65
C ALA A 286 27.29 -16.25 -0.32
N ARG A 287 27.35 -17.19 -1.27
CA ARG A 287 26.25 -17.40 -2.23
C ARG A 287 25.03 -17.97 -1.52
N VAL A 288 24.08 -17.08 -1.22
CA VAL A 288 22.86 -17.40 -0.46
C VAL A 288 22.08 -18.56 -1.05
N GLU A 289 21.97 -18.65 -2.37
CA GLU A 289 21.28 -19.76 -3.02
C GLU A 289 21.91 -21.15 -2.81
N TYR A 290 23.16 -21.23 -2.32
CA TYR A 290 23.85 -22.50 -2.07
C TYR A 290 23.69 -22.93 -0.62
N TYR A 291 24.17 -22.12 0.33
CA TYR A 291 24.10 -22.51 1.74
C TYR A 291 22.68 -22.41 2.33
N PHE A 292 21.80 -21.60 1.74
CA PHE A 292 20.42 -21.42 2.18
C PHE A 292 19.41 -22.16 1.28
N SER A 293 19.88 -23.04 0.37
CA SER A 293 19.05 -23.71 -0.64
C SER A 293 17.85 -24.44 -0.07
N ASP A 294 18.08 -25.20 1.00
CA ASP A 294 17.12 -26.13 1.57
C ASP A 294 16.04 -25.36 2.34
N MET A 295 16.45 -24.33 3.10
CA MET A 295 15.53 -23.39 3.73
C MET A 295 14.63 -22.71 2.69
N LEU A 296 15.21 -22.20 1.59
CA LEU A 296 14.44 -21.58 0.50
C LEU A 296 13.47 -22.54 -0.17
N SER A 297 13.79 -23.84 -0.21
CA SER A 297 12.93 -24.89 -0.77
C SER A 297 11.77 -25.22 0.17
N VAL A 298 12.06 -25.47 1.45
CA VAL A 298 11.07 -25.83 2.46
C VAL A 298 10.07 -24.70 2.70
N MET A 299 10.52 -23.43 2.64
CA MET A 299 9.64 -22.26 2.69
C MET A 299 8.56 -22.21 1.60
N GLU A 300 8.74 -22.92 0.48
CA GLU A 300 7.73 -22.98 -0.61
C GLU A 300 6.63 -24.01 -0.34
N THR A 301 6.83 -24.87 0.65
CA THR A 301 5.94 -25.98 0.99
C THR A 301 4.98 -25.63 2.13
N ARG A 302 4.89 -24.34 2.50
CA ARG A 302 3.98 -23.85 3.54
C ARG A 302 2.54 -24.17 3.17
N GLU A 303 1.87 -24.89 4.05
CA GLU A 303 0.47 -25.28 3.92
C GLU A 303 -0.27 -24.98 5.23
N GLN A 304 -1.49 -24.48 5.12
CA GLN A 304 -2.37 -24.26 6.26
C GLN A 304 -3.04 -25.60 6.62
N LYS A 305 -2.70 -26.14 7.79
CA LYS A 305 -3.46 -27.22 8.45
C LYS A 305 -4.10 -26.65 9.72
N ASP A 306 -3.92 -27.30 10.87
CA ASP A 306 -4.26 -26.69 12.17
C ASP A 306 -3.30 -25.53 12.51
N THR A 307 -2.06 -25.62 12.05
CA THR A 307 -1.03 -24.58 12.07
C THR A 307 -0.37 -24.51 10.68
N ILE A 308 0.39 -23.44 10.41
CA ILE A 308 1.19 -23.37 9.19
C ILE A 308 2.40 -24.29 9.37
N VAL A 309 2.44 -25.34 8.57
CA VAL A 309 3.54 -26.32 8.56
C VAL A 309 4.21 -26.36 7.20
N THR A 310 5.46 -26.82 7.16
CA THR A 310 6.20 -27.10 5.93
C THR A 310 6.53 -28.58 5.83
N ASN A 311 7.10 -28.99 4.70
CA ASN A 311 7.80 -30.27 4.60
C ASN A 311 8.95 -30.34 5.62
N GLN A 312 9.40 -31.58 5.86
CA GLN A 312 10.54 -31.86 6.73
C GLN A 312 11.79 -31.14 6.23
N LEU A 313 12.52 -30.54 7.17
CA LEU A 313 13.72 -29.76 6.86
C LEU A 313 14.93 -30.63 6.56
N LEU A 314 15.03 -31.79 7.20
CA LEU A 314 16.17 -32.69 7.11
C LEU A 314 15.75 -34.02 6.49
N SER A 315 16.54 -34.54 5.55
CA SER A 315 16.33 -35.89 5.02
C SER A 315 16.83 -36.95 6.00
N GLU A 316 16.29 -38.17 5.90
CA GLU A 316 16.70 -39.27 6.79
C GLU A 316 18.19 -39.61 6.65
N ASP A 317 18.77 -39.41 5.48
CA ASP A 317 20.16 -39.74 5.16
C ASP A 317 21.17 -38.92 5.99
N VAL A 318 20.79 -37.71 6.41
CA VAL A 318 21.65 -36.81 7.19
C VAL A 318 21.95 -37.38 8.58
N PHE A 319 21.04 -38.17 9.15
CA PHE A 319 21.20 -38.75 10.49
C PHE A 319 22.04 -40.03 10.49
N GLY A 320 22.09 -40.77 9.38
CA GLY A 320 22.81 -42.04 9.32
C GLY A 320 22.33 -43.06 10.35
N GLU A 321 23.25 -43.52 11.20
CA GLU A 321 22.98 -44.51 12.27
C GLU A 321 22.65 -43.83 13.62
N ASP A 322 22.64 -42.50 13.68
CA ASP A 322 22.34 -41.73 14.89
C ASP A 322 20.83 -41.70 15.16
N SER A 323 20.32 -42.75 15.81
CA SER A 323 18.90 -42.88 16.14
C SER A 323 18.42 -41.80 17.11
N GLU A 324 19.26 -41.37 18.05
CA GLU A 324 18.91 -40.32 19.02
C GLU A 324 18.72 -38.97 18.32
N ALA A 325 19.63 -38.59 17.43
CA ALA A 325 19.47 -37.37 16.63
C ALA A 325 18.27 -37.46 15.67
N LYS A 326 18.05 -38.63 15.08
CA LYS A 326 16.90 -38.88 14.20
C LYS A 326 15.59 -38.65 14.94
N ASP A 327 15.41 -39.25 16.11
CA ASP A 327 14.18 -39.08 16.90
C ASP A 327 13.98 -37.62 17.34
N LYS A 328 15.07 -36.89 17.57
CA LYS A 328 15.01 -35.50 18.03
C LYS A 328 14.74 -34.46 16.92
N TYR A 329 15.26 -34.69 15.70
CA TYR A 329 15.32 -33.65 14.66
C TYR A 329 14.67 -34.04 13.32
N LYS A 330 14.33 -35.31 13.08
CA LYS A 330 13.76 -35.77 11.80
C LYS A 330 12.44 -35.07 11.45
N GLU A 331 11.59 -34.85 12.43
CA GLU A 331 10.25 -34.28 12.22
C GLU A 331 10.23 -32.75 12.28
N LEU A 332 11.40 -32.10 12.24
CA LEU A 332 11.45 -30.65 12.22
C LEU A 332 10.94 -30.07 10.89
N TYR A 333 10.09 -29.06 11.03
CA TYR A 333 9.57 -28.21 9.97
C TYR A 333 9.89 -26.75 10.30
N LEU A 334 9.66 -25.82 9.37
CA LEU A 334 9.77 -24.39 9.67
C LEU A 334 8.50 -23.94 10.41
N PRO A 335 8.58 -23.58 11.69
CA PRO A 335 7.41 -23.25 12.46
C PRO A 335 6.91 -21.84 12.11
N GLU A 336 5.61 -21.62 12.30
CA GLU A 336 4.93 -20.38 11.92
C GLU A 336 5.33 -19.14 12.71
N ASN A 337 6.06 -19.33 13.80
CA ASN A 337 6.58 -18.29 14.69
C ASN A 337 8.06 -17.96 14.46
N LEU A 338 8.71 -18.58 13.47
CA LEU A 338 10.09 -18.28 13.12
C LEU A 338 10.16 -17.22 12.01
N TYR A 339 10.82 -16.12 12.30
CA TYR A 339 11.08 -15.02 11.38
C TYR A 339 12.57 -14.95 11.05
N ILE A 340 12.90 -15.01 9.76
CA ILE A 340 14.28 -15.00 9.27
C ILE A 340 14.57 -13.64 8.67
N ILE A 341 15.66 -13.02 9.09
CA ILE A 341 16.08 -11.71 8.58
C ILE A 341 17.54 -11.80 8.13
N GLY A 342 17.81 -11.45 6.87
CA GLY A 342 19.17 -11.33 6.35
C GLY A 342 19.58 -9.87 6.26
N THR A 343 20.70 -9.49 6.87
CA THR A 343 21.29 -8.16 6.66
C THR A 343 22.27 -8.21 5.49
N VAL A 344 22.31 -7.14 4.71
CA VAL A 344 23.06 -7.08 3.45
C VAL A 344 23.82 -5.76 3.41
N ASN A 345 25.13 -5.85 3.19
CA ASN A 345 25.96 -4.68 2.92
C ASN A 345 26.06 -4.47 1.42
N MET A 346 25.74 -3.27 0.97
CA MET A 346 25.72 -2.92 -0.45
C MET A 346 27.08 -2.44 -0.97
N ASP A 347 28.00 -2.15 -0.06
CA ASP A 347 29.36 -1.69 -0.35
C ASP A 347 30.30 -2.88 -0.45
N GLU A 348 31.14 -2.90 -1.50
CA GLU A 348 32.26 -3.83 -1.74
C GLU A 348 31.92 -5.33 -1.96
N THR A 349 32.55 -5.92 -2.98
CA THR A 349 32.91 -7.36 -3.17
C THR A 349 31.96 -8.46 -2.66
N THR A 350 30.64 -8.26 -2.68
CA THR A 350 29.67 -9.27 -2.24
C THR A 350 28.88 -9.86 -3.41
N TYR A 351 28.29 -11.04 -3.20
CA TYR A 351 27.51 -11.72 -4.24
C TYR A 351 26.14 -11.05 -4.40
N SER A 352 25.79 -10.67 -5.63
CA SER A 352 24.42 -10.23 -5.94
C SER A 352 23.42 -11.35 -5.70
N PHE A 353 22.24 -11.01 -5.18
CA PHE A 353 21.17 -11.99 -5.00
C PHE A 353 20.60 -12.48 -6.32
N SER A 354 20.43 -13.79 -6.45
CA SER A 354 19.65 -14.35 -7.54
C SER A 354 18.16 -14.03 -7.40
N LYS A 355 17.45 -14.01 -8.55
CA LYS A 355 15.98 -13.86 -8.58
C LYS A 355 15.28 -14.90 -7.68
N LYS A 356 15.87 -16.10 -7.54
CA LYS A 356 15.38 -17.17 -6.67
C LYS A 356 15.26 -16.71 -5.21
N VAL A 357 16.25 -15.97 -4.71
CA VAL A 357 16.23 -15.44 -3.32
C VAL A 357 15.26 -14.25 -3.22
N LEU A 358 15.35 -13.30 -4.15
CA LEU A 358 14.50 -12.10 -4.16
C LEU A 358 13.01 -12.41 -4.29
N ASP A 359 12.64 -13.48 -5.02
CA ASP A 359 11.26 -13.95 -5.12
C ASP A 359 10.69 -14.52 -3.82
N ARG A 360 11.55 -14.85 -2.85
CA ARG A 360 11.17 -15.49 -1.58
C ARG A 360 11.26 -14.56 -0.38
N ALA A 361 11.84 -13.37 -0.53
CA ALA A 361 12.06 -12.41 0.54
C ALA A 361 11.42 -11.05 0.27
N ASN A 362 11.00 -10.33 1.31
CA ASN A 362 10.75 -8.89 1.23
C ASN A 362 12.09 -8.14 1.36
N THR A 363 12.37 -7.19 0.48
CA THR A 363 13.65 -6.48 0.47
C THR A 363 13.45 -5.03 0.90
N ILE A 364 13.93 -4.66 2.07
CA ILE A 364 13.85 -3.29 2.59
C ILE A 364 15.22 -2.63 2.49
N GLU A 365 15.28 -1.48 1.86
CA GLU A 365 16.50 -0.68 1.70
C GLU A 365 16.49 0.51 2.66
N PHE A 366 17.56 0.66 3.43
CA PHE A 366 17.87 1.82 4.27
C PHE A 366 18.97 2.64 3.61
N SER A 367 18.57 3.57 2.74
CA SER A 367 19.48 4.41 1.96
C SER A 367 19.71 5.80 2.57
N CYS A 368 18.81 6.30 3.40
CA CYS A 368 18.94 7.59 4.07
C CYS A 368 19.56 7.40 5.46
N VAL A 369 20.81 7.82 5.60
CA VAL A 369 21.46 7.96 6.91
C VAL A 369 21.18 9.38 7.39
N ASP A 370 20.28 9.52 8.37
CA ASP A 370 20.13 10.78 9.09
C ASP A 370 21.14 10.80 10.23
N LEU A 371 22.06 11.78 10.18
CA LEU A 371 23.08 11.99 11.21
C LEU A 371 22.68 13.11 12.18
N GLU A 372 21.56 13.78 11.94
CA GLU A 372 21.04 14.78 12.86
C GLU A 372 20.61 14.08 14.16
N PHE A 373 21.24 14.48 15.26
CA PHE A 373 20.95 13.96 16.59
C PHE A 373 20.60 15.15 17.49
N ASN A 374 19.35 15.22 17.92
CA ASN A 374 18.92 16.21 18.89
C ASN A 374 18.99 15.60 20.30
N PHE A 375 19.89 16.14 21.13
CA PHE A 375 20.03 15.69 22.52
C PHE A 375 18.78 15.98 23.37
N ASP A 376 17.98 16.98 22.97
CA ASP A 376 16.75 17.34 23.67
C ASP A 376 15.64 16.29 23.45
N ASP A 377 15.63 15.61 22.29
CA ASP A 377 14.64 14.57 21.96
C ASP A 377 14.79 13.31 22.84
N VAL A 378 15.97 13.08 23.42
CA VAL A 378 16.28 11.92 24.28
C VAL A 378 15.98 12.22 25.75
N ALA A 379 15.96 13.50 26.14
CA ALA A 379 15.71 13.92 27.52
C ALA A 379 14.22 13.87 27.91
N GLU A 380 13.30 13.85 26.92
CA GLU A 380 11.84 13.84 27.12
C GLU A 380 11.17 12.48 26.89
N ASP A 381 11.86 11.51 26.28
CA ASP A 381 11.30 10.18 26.04
C ASP A 381 11.44 9.30 27.29
N GLU A 382 10.32 8.96 27.95
CA GLU A 382 10.31 7.86 28.93
C GLU A 382 10.77 6.57 28.24
N GLU A 383 11.77 5.87 28.81
CA GLU A 383 12.15 4.54 28.33
C GLU A 383 10.94 3.60 28.40
N LYS A 384 10.31 3.35 27.25
CA LYS A 384 9.25 2.34 27.13
C LYS A 384 9.83 0.97 27.43
N GLU A 385 9.14 0.19 28.25
CA GLU A 385 9.49 -1.20 28.52
C GLU A 385 9.21 -2.10 27.30
N GLU A 386 9.88 -3.26 27.25
CA GLU A 386 9.54 -4.31 26.29
C GLU A 386 8.09 -4.80 26.52
N ILE A 387 7.33 -4.99 25.45
CA ILE A 387 6.00 -5.59 25.50
C ILE A 387 6.10 -7.06 25.12
N ILE A 388 5.42 -7.96 25.84
CA ILE A 388 5.41 -9.38 25.45
C ILE A 388 4.22 -9.61 24.53
N ILE A 389 4.49 -9.81 23.24
CA ILE A 389 3.43 -10.17 22.27
C ILE A 389 3.41 -11.66 21.98
N THR A 390 2.24 -12.16 21.61
CA THR A 390 2.08 -13.53 21.10
C THR A 390 2.33 -13.57 19.60
N ASN A 391 2.63 -14.76 19.06
CA ASN A 391 2.85 -14.95 17.63
C ASN A 391 1.61 -14.58 16.78
N LYS A 392 0.41 -14.52 17.37
CA LYS A 392 -0.82 -14.15 16.65
C LYS A 392 -0.73 -12.78 15.97
N SER A 393 -0.03 -11.82 16.58
CA SER A 393 0.08 -10.47 16.03
C SER A 393 0.91 -10.42 14.73
N LEU A 394 1.98 -11.22 14.66
CA LEU A 394 2.91 -11.27 13.52
C LEU A 394 2.66 -12.42 12.54
N LYS A 395 1.80 -13.39 12.86
CA LYS A 395 1.53 -14.53 11.99
C LYS A 395 0.72 -14.09 10.76
N SER A 396 1.04 -14.64 9.59
CA SER A 396 0.22 -14.47 8.39
C SER A 396 -1.12 -15.20 8.52
N GLU A 397 -2.22 -14.51 8.26
CA GLU A 397 -3.58 -15.05 8.14
C GLU A 397 -3.80 -15.70 6.76
N TYR A 398 -3.16 -15.18 5.71
CA TYR A 398 -3.34 -15.61 4.34
C TYR A 398 -2.11 -16.36 3.80
N LEU A 399 -2.32 -17.46 3.07
CA LEU A 399 -1.27 -18.17 2.34
C LEU A 399 -1.52 -18.16 0.83
N ILE A 400 -2.78 -18.21 0.41
CA ILE A 400 -3.22 -18.16 -0.99
C ILE A 400 -4.31 -17.10 -1.18
N LEU A 401 -4.46 -16.55 -2.39
CA LEU A 401 -5.47 -15.51 -2.65
C LEU A 401 -6.92 -15.92 -2.33
N LYS A 402 -7.20 -17.22 -2.32
CA LYS A 402 -8.53 -17.73 -1.94
C LYS A 402 -8.83 -17.47 -0.45
N ASP A 403 -7.81 -17.26 0.38
CA ASP A 403 -7.97 -17.05 1.82
C ASP A 403 -8.46 -15.63 2.12
N CYS A 404 -8.28 -14.67 1.21
CA CYS A 404 -8.64 -13.26 1.41
C CYS A 404 -9.91 -12.85 0.63
N LEU A 405 -10.89 -13.76 0.51
CA LEU A 405 -12.15 -13.49 -0.21
C LEU A 405 -12.97 -12.36 0.41
N ASP A 406 -12.89 -12.17 1.72
CA ASP A 406 -13.59 -11.10 2.42
C ASP A 406 -13.04 -9.71 2.03
N GLU A 407 -11.74 -9.65 1.70
CA GLU A 407 -11.02 -8.43 1.30
C GLU A 407 -10.91 -8.24 -0.21
N ARG A 408 -11.87 -8.81 -0.94
CA ARG A 408 -11.86 -8.88 -2.41
C ARG A 408 -11.65 -7.53 -3.09
N ASN A 409 -12.27 -6.46 -2.59
CA ASN A 409 -12.17 -5.14 -3.20
C ASN A 409 -10.74 -4.60 -3.19
N ILE A 410 -10.01 -4.79 -2.08
CA ILE A 410 -8.61 -4.39 -1.94
C ILE A 410 -7.73 -5.27 -2.82
N ALA A 411 -7.97 -6.58 -2.79
CA ALA A 411 -7.23 -7.54 -3.60
C ALA A 411 -7.35 -7.27 -5.10
N GLU A 412 -8.56 -7.10 -5.63
CA GLU A 412 -8.80 -6.82 -7.05
C GLU A 412 -8.11 -5.52 -7.48
N LYS A 413 -8.21 -4.46 -6.68
CA LYS A 413 -7.54 -3.19 -6.97
C LYS A 413 -6.02 -3.33 -7.00
N ALA A 414 -5.43 -4.07 -6.06
CA ALA A 414 -3.99 -4.34 -6.06
C ALA A 414 -3.57 -5.17 -7.28
N ILE A 415 -4.36 -6.21 -7.62
CA ILE A 415 -4.13 -7.06 -8.79
C ILE A 415 -4.17 -6.25 -10.08
N ASP A 416 -5.09 -5.30 -10.24
CA ASP A 416 -5.18 -4.45 -11.42
C ASP A 416 -3.88 -3.63 -11.62
N HIS A 417 -3.35 -3.04 -10.55
CA HIS A 417 -2.07 -2.35 -10.62
C HIS A 417 -0.91 -3.29 -10.97
N LEU A 418 -0.90 -4.49 -10.40
CA LEU A 418 0.13 -5.50 -10.68
C LEU A 418 0.08 -6.00 -12.13
N ILE A 419 -1.11 -6.16 -12.71
CA ILE A 419 -1.27 -6.54 -14.12
C ILE A 419 -0.62 -5.48 -15.03
N ASN A 420 -0.83 -4.20 -14.74
CA ASN A 420 -0.26 -3.11 -15.54
C ASN A 420 1.27 -3.04 -15.38
N LEU A 421 1.78 -3.16 -14.17
CA LEU A 421 3.23 -3.23 -13.92
C LEU A 421 3.86 -4.45 -14.63
N ASN A 422 3.21 -5.61 -14.58
CA ASN A 422 3.72 -6.82 -15.20
C ASN A 422 3.71 -6.74 -16.74
N LYS A 423 2.79 -5.97 -17.35
CA LYS A 423 2.83 -5.66 -18.79
C LYS A 423 4.06 -4.85 -19.18
N ILE A 424 4.44 -3.85 -18.38
CA ILE A 424 5.66 -3.05 -18.61
C ILE A 424 6.91 -3.94 -18.56
N LEU A 425 6.97 -4.85 -17.58
CA LEU A 425 8.10 -5.77 -17.39
C LEU A 425 8.13 -6.93 -18.40
N ALA A 426 7.00 -7.20 -19.06
CA ALA A 426 6.86 -8.28 -20.04
C ALA A 426 7.79 -8.13 -21.24
N GLU A 427 8.09 -6.90 -21.65
CA GLU A 427 8.90 -6.61 -22.84
C GLU A 427 10.30 -7.24 -22.78
N ARG A 428 10.83 -7.53 -21.57
CA ARG A 428 12.16 -8.14 -21.37
C ARG A 428 12.13 -9.43 -20.54
N ASN A 429 11.01 -10.15 -20.50
CA ASN A 429 10.86 -11.36 -19.67
C ASN A 429 11.23 -11.09 -18.19
N MET A 430 11.00 -9.86 -17.70
CA MET A 430 11.22 -9.46 -16.30
C MET A 430 9.93 -9.57 -15.47
N GLN A 431 8.95 -10.29 -15.99
CA GLN A 431 7.67 -10.52 -15.33
C GLN A 431 7.87 -11.19 -13.98
N PHE A 432 6.95 -10.92 -13.05
CA PHE A 432 6.88 -11.62 -11.78
C PHE A 432 5.75 -12.66 -11.79
N GLY A 433 5.98 -13.75 -11.07
CA GLY A 433 5.03 -14.86 -10.97
C GLY A 433 3.94 -14.64 -9.90
N TYR A 434 3.07 -15.63 -9.78
CA TYR A 434 1.92 -15.61 -8.86
C TYR A 434 2.31 -15.37 -7.40
N ARG A 435 3.44 -15.91 -6.94
CA ARG A 435 3.90 -15.71 -5.56
C ARG A 435 4.09 -14.23 -5.21
N VAL A 436 4.75 -13.50 -6.09
CA VAL A 436 5.03 -12.08 -5.86
C VAL A 436 3.74 -11.28 -5.88
N ARG A 437 2.81 -11.64 -6.77
CA ARG A 437 1.46 -11.05 -6.77
C ARG A 437 0.76 -11.27 -5.43
N ASP A 438 0.70 -12.51 -4.97
CA ASP A 438 -0.03 -12.88 -3.76
C ASP A 438 0.59 -12.19 -2.52
N GLU A 439 1.93 -12.17 -2.42
CA GLU A 439 2.63 -11.49 -1.33
C GLU A 439 2.39 -9.96 -1.33
N ILE A 440 2.39 -9.30 -2.49
CA ILE A 440 2.05 -7.87 -2.57
C ILE A 440 0.59 -7.64 -2.18
N VAL A 441 -0.34 -8.49 -2.63
CA VAL A 441 -1.75 -8.38 -2.28
C VAL A 441 -1.94 -8.53 -0.76
N PHE A 442 -1.32 -9.53 -0.13
CA PHE A 442 -1.41 -9.72 1.31
C PHE A 442 -0.81 -8.55 2.09
N TYR A 443 0.36 -8.03 1.68
CA TYR A 443 0.95 -6.85 2.30
C TYR A 443 -0.02 -5.66 2.28
N VAL A 444 -0.63 -5.39 1.13
CA VAL A 444 -1.59 -4.27 0.99
C VAL A 444 -2.85 -4.52 1.81
N ILE A 445 -3.35 -5.76 1.85
CA ILE A 445 -4.51 -6.11 2.68
C ILE A 445 -4.20 -5.88 4.16
N TYR A 446 -3.13 -6.46 4.71
CA TYR A 446 -2.74 -6.25 6.11
C TYR A 446 -2.58 -4.76 6.43
N SER A 447 -1.89 -4.03 5.53
CA SER A 447 -1.66 -2.61 5.73
C SER A 447 -2.93 -1.77 5.78
N VAL A 448 -3.94 -2.09 4.96
CA VAL A 448 -5.19 -1.34 4.89
C VAL A 448 -6.15 -1.80 6.00
N LYS A 449 -6.27 -3.11 6.22
CA LYS A 449 -7.11 -3.72 7.26
C LYS A 449 -6.70 -3.29 8.67
N GLU A 450 -5.39 -3.23 8.92
CA GLU A 450 -4.82 -2.80 10.21
C GLU A 450 -4.53 -1.30 10.26
N ASN A 451 -5.01 -0.52 9.26
CA ASN A 451 -4.89 0.94 9.16
C ASN A 451 -3.45 1.50 9.28
N ILE A 452 -2.43 0.69 9.00
CA ILE A 452 -1.01 1.09 9.10
C ILE A 452 -0.66 2.08 7.99
N PHE A 453 -1.05 1.77 6.75
CA PHE A 453 -0.89 2.67 5.61
C PHE A 453 -2.10 2.61 4.68
N LYS A 454 -2.40 3.76 4.08
CA LYS A 454 -3.35 3.87 2.97
C LYS A 454 -2.90 3.02 1.78
N PHE A 455 -3.87 2.53 1.00
CA PHE A 455 -3.67 1.65 -0.15
C PHE A 455 -2.49 2.05 -1.07
N ASN A 456 -2.43 3.31 -1.51
CA ASN A 456 -1.37 3.75 -2.44
C ASN A 456 0.02 3.68 -1.80
N LYS A 457 0.13 4.04 -0.51
CA LYS A 457 1.40 4.00 0.22
C LYS A 457 1.85 2.57 0.50
N ALA A 458 0.92 1.67 0.84
CA ALA A 458 1.19 0.25 1.00
C ALA A 458 1.68 -0.40 -0.31
N LEU A 459 1.03 -0.03 -1.42
CA LEU A 459 1.41 -0.50 -2.75
C LEU A 459 2.76 0.08 -3.20
N ASP A 460 3.04 1.35 -2.90
CA ASP A 460 4.35 1.99 -3.16
C ASP A 460 5.49 1.22 -2.46
N PHE A 461 5.33 0.92 -1.17
CA PHE A 461 6.26 0.08 -0.42
C PHE A 461 6.41 -1.30 -1.05
N SER A 462 5.33 -1.92 -1.50
CA SER A 462 5.37 -3.24 -2.12
C SER A 462 6.09 -3.23 -3.48
N ILE A 463 5.88 -2.20 -4.31
CA ILE A 463 6.58 -2.02 -5.59
C ILE A 463 8.09 -1.88 -5.33
N LEU A 464 8.45 -1.02 -4.37
CA LEU A 464 9.83 -0.79 -3.97
C LEU A 464 10.53 -2.08 -3.48
N GLN A 465 9.84 -2.92 -2.72
CA GLN A 465 10.45 -4.10 -2.08
C GLN A 465 10.42 -5.38 -2.91
N LYS A 466 9.50 -5.50 -3.89
CA LYS A 466 9.27 -6.74 -4.62
C LYS A 466 9.45 -6.66 -6.12
N ILE A 467 9.30 -5.47 -6.71
CA ILE A 467 9.33 -5.29 -8.16
C ILE A 467 10.66 -4.67 -8.58
N LEU A 468 11.02 -3.51 -8.02
CA LEU A 468 12.25 -2.81 -8.39
C LEU A 468 13.54 -3.61 -8.13
N PRO A 469 13.67 -4.45 -7.08
CA PRO A 469 14.87 -5.28 -6.84
C PRO A 469 15.22 -6.25 -7.97
N LYS A 470 14.26 -6.54 -8.87
CA LYS A 470 14.44 -7.47 -9.99
C LYS A 470 14.99 -6.81 -11.24
N ILE A 471 15.01 -5.48 -11.27
CA ILE A 471 15.44 -4.70 -12.43
C ILE A 471 16.94 -4.43 -12.28
N GLN A 472 17.70 -5.03 -13.18
CA GLN A 472 19.15 -4.82 -13.27
C GLN A 472 19.60 -4.97 -14.73
N GLY A 473 20.62 -4.23 -15.12
CA GLY A 473 21.20 -4.31 -16.46
C GLY A 473 21.89 -3.01 -16.89
N ASN A 474 22.40 -3.01 -18.12
CA ASN A 474 23.23 -1.94 -18.70
C ASN A 474 22.72 -1.45 -20.07
N ASP A 475 21.54 -1.89 -20.51
CA ASP A 475 21.07 -1.62 -21.86
C ASP A 475 19.97 -0.54 -21.92
N ILE A 476 19.75 -0.01 -23.13
CA ILE A 476 18.76 1.04 -23.39
C ILE A 476 17.32 0.58 -23.15
N GLU A 477 17.06 -0.73 -23.18
CA GLU A 477 15.72 -1.26 -22.90
C GLU A 477 15.45 -1.29 -21.40
N ILE A 478 16.46 -1.49 -20.55
CA ILE A 478 16.32 -1.23 -19.10
C ILE A 478 15.95 0.23 -18.87
N LYS A 479 16.62 1.15 -19.56
CA LYS A 479 16.30 2.58 -19.50
C LYS A 479 14.85 2.85 -19.90
N LYS A 480 14.37 2.22 -20.97
CA LYS A 480 12.97 2.29 -21.42
C LYS A 480 12.00 1.74 -20.36
N ILE A 481 12.33 0.61 -19.72
CA ILE A 481 11.52 0.06 -18.63
C ILE A 481 11.44 1.04 -17.46
N LEU A 482 12.57 1.63 -17.04
CA LEU A 482 12.60 2.61 -15.96
C LEU A 482 11.76 3.84 -16.28
N VAL A 483 11.84 4.34 -17.52
CA VAL A 483 10.97 5.45 -18.00
C VAL A 483 9.49 5.07 -17.97
N ASN A 484 9.12 3.90 -18.48
CA ASN A 484 7.73 3.45 -18.48
C ASN A 484 7.19 3.24 -17.07
N LEU A 485 8.01 2.70 -16.17
CA LEU A 485 7.67 2.58 -14.75
C LEU A 485 7.53 3.95 -14.10
N PHE A 486 8.44 4.90 -14.37
CA PHE A 486 8.35 6.27 -13.86
C PHE A 486 7.04 6.94 -14.26
N SER A 487 6.68 6.86 -15.54
CA SER A 487 5.42 7.36 -16.09
C SER A 487 4.22 6.72 -15.38
N TYR A 488 4.26 5.41 -15.15
CA TYR A 488 3.20 4.70 -14.42
C TYR A 488 3.10 5.13 -12.96
N VAL A 489 4.22 5.23 -12.23
CA VAL A 489 4.21 5.56 -10.79
C VAL A 489 3.90 7.03 -10.49
N THR A 490 4.03 7.90 -11.50
CA THR A 490 3.65 9.31 -11.42
C THR A 490 2.26 9.58 -12.01
N ASP A 491 1.59 8.56 -12.59
CA ASP A 491 0.35 8.69 -13.36
C ASP A 491 0.43 9.79 -14.43
N GLN A 492 1.56 9.86 -15.14
CA GLN A 492 1.80 10.82 -16.22
C GLN A 492 2.33 10.13 -17.48
N THR A 493 1.92 10.64 -18.63
CA THR A 493 2.52 10.27 -19.91
C THR A 493 3.71 11.19 -20.18
N LEU A 494 4.91 10.73 -19.81
CA LEU A 494 6.14 11.48 -20.04
C LEU A 494 6.91 10.86 -21.22
N GLU A 495 7.15 11.65 -22.26
CA GLU A 495 8.00 11.26 -23.38
C GLU A 495 9.42 11.75 -23.13
N TYR A 496 10.35 10.80 -23.02
CA TYR A 496 11.78 11.08 -22.90
C TYR A 496 12.52 10.57 -24.14
N ASP A 497 13.52 11.33 -24.58
CA ASP A 497 14.51 10.83 -25.53
C ASP A 497 15.43 9.83 -24.83
N LEU A 498 15.27 8.53 -25.12
CA LEU A 498 16.01 7.44 -24.49
C LEU A 498 17.54 7.55 -24.69
N TYR A 499 18.00 8.30 -25.69
CA TYR A 499 19.43 8.52 -25.95
C TYR A 499 20.02 9.71 -25.16
N SER A 500 19.18 10.51 -24.50
CA SER A 500 19.63 11.61 -23.62
C SER A 500 20.19 11.06 -22.32
N ASN A 501 21.29 11.61 -21.81
CA ASN A 501 21.86 11.26 -20.49
C ASN A 501 21.39 12.21 -19.37
N GLU A 502 20.30 12.93 -19.59
CA GLU A 502 19.72 13.88 -18.64
C GLU A 502 18.30 13.45 -18.21
N ILE A 503 17.93 12.18 -18.43
CA ILE A 503 16.57 11.72 -18.10
C ILE A 503 16.39 11.74 -16.59
N ALA A 504 17.38 11.25 -15.82
CA ALA A 504 17.28 11.24 -14.37
C ALA A 504 17.10 12.65 -13.80
N ASP A 505 17.87 13.63 -14.28
CA ASP A 505 17.76 15.03 -13.83
C ASP A 505 16.37 15.62 -14.12
N LYS A 506 15.81 15.31 -15.29
CA LYS A 506 14.43 15.71 -15.63
C LYS A 506 13.39 15.04 -14.72
N MET A 507 13.59 13.76 -14.39
CA MET A 507 12.72 13.03 -13.46
C MET A 507 12.78 13.64 -12.04
N TYR A 508 13.97 13.95 -11.52
CA TYR A 508 14.09 14.65 -10.22
C TYR A 508 13.45 16.03 -10.25
N ALA A 509 13.67 16.81 -11.31
CA ALA A 509 13.06 18.13 -11.46
C ALA A 509 11.51 18.04 -11.50
N TYR A 510 10.97 16.97 -12.09
CA TYR A 510 9.53 16.69 -12.09
C TYR A 510 9.04 16.38 -10.66
N LEU A 511 9.73 15.51 -9.92
CA LEU A 511 9.34 15.14 -8.55
C LEU A 511 9.40 16.34 -7.59
N ALA A 512 10.41 17.20 -7.74
CA ALA A 512 10.55 18.41 -6.92
C ALA A 512 9.41 19.43 -7.15
N LYS A 513 8.83 19.47 -8.36
CA LYS A 513 7.72 20.38 -8.70
C LYS A 513 6.34 19.82 -8.35
N ASN A 514 6.19 18.51 -8.30
CA ASN A 514 4.89 17.83 -8.21
C ASN A 514 4.77 16.93 -6.97
N THR A 515 5.46 17.27 -5.89
CA THR A 515 5.65 16.38 -4.73
C THR A 515 4.34 15.87 -4.10
N GLU A 516 3.24 16.63 -4.20
CA GLU A 516 1.92 16.27 -3.64
C GLU A 516 1.05 15.42 -4.58
N VAL A 517 1.37 15.34 -5.87
CA VAL A 517 0.51 14.71 -6.90
C VAL A 517 1.00 13.31 -7.29
N VAL A 518 2.24 12.97 -6.94
CA VAL A 518 2.85 11.68 -7.31
C VAL A 518 2.21 10.52 -6.56
N LEU A 519 1.69 9.55 -7.31
CA LEU A 519 0.94 8.41 -6.78
C LEU A 519 1.79 7.47 -5.90
N PHE A 520 2.97 7.08 -6.37
CA PHE A 520 3.92 6.22 -5.64
C PHE A 520 5.28 6.91 -5.52
N LYS A 521 5.40 7.76 -4.50
CA LYS A 521 6.54 8.67 -4.31
C LYS A 521 7.86 7.93 -4.10
N LYS A 522 7.93 6.93 -3.22
CA LYS A 522 9.18 6.23 -2.88
C LYS A 522 9.71 5.47 -4.10
N SER A 523 8.84 4.75 -4.79
CA SER A 523 9.18 4.05 -6.04
C SER A 523 9.66 5.02 -7.12
N ALA A 524 9.03 6.20 -7.25
CA ALA A 524 9.44 7.19 -8.23
C ALA A 524 10.86 7.74 -7.97
N TYR A 525 11.18 8.09 -6.72
CA TYR A 525 12.56 8.50 -6.36
C TYR A 525 13.56 7.39 -6.64
N LYS A 526 13.23 6.14 -6.27
CA LYS A 526 14.14 5.02 -6.51
C LYS A 526 14.40 4.76 -7.99
N ILE A 527 13.37 4.90 -8.84
CA ILE A 527 13.51 4.80 -10.30
C ILE A 527 14.42 5.91 -10.84
N CYS A 528 14.37 7.12 -10.26
CA CYS A 528 15.31 8.20 -10.62
C CYS A 528 16.75 7.81 -10.29
N ASP A 529 16.99 7.29 -9.08
CA ASP A 529 18.33 6.84 -8.65
C ASP A 529 18.88 5.74 -9.58
N MET A 530 18.04 4.76 -9.92
CA MET A 530 18.41 3.67 -10.85
C MET A 530 18.71 4.21 -12.25
N THR A 531 17.91 5.16 -12.74
CA THR A 531 18.13 5.78 -14.05
C THR A 531 19.41 6.59 -14.06
N ARG A 532 19.68 7.34 -12.99
CA ARG A 532 20.91 8.11 -12.82
C ARG A 532 22.14 7.21 -12.86
N ARG A 533 22.13 6.11 -12.12
CA ARG A 533 23.23 5.11 -12.14
C ARG A 533 23.42 4.48 -13.50
N LEU A 534 22.33 4.17 -14.21
CA LEU A 534 22.42 3.67 -15.59
C LEU A 534 23.09 4.68 -16.53
N GLU A 535 22.78 5.97 -16.37
CA GLU A 535 23.35 7.06 -17.17
C GLU A 535 24.81 7.38 -16.79
N SER A 536 25.18 7.32 -15.51
CA SER A 536 26.53 7.65 -15.03
C SER A 536 27.51 6.49 -15.11
N ASP A 537 27.09 5.30 -14.68
CA ASP A 537 27.96 4.15 -14.45
C ASP A 537 27.81 3.11 -15.57
N GLY A 538 26.81 3.28 -16.44
CA GLY A 538 26.51 2.37 -17.55
C GLY A 538 25.85 1.07 -17.12
N PHE A 539 25.53 0.89 -15.83
CA PHE A 539 24.82 -0.26 -15.29
C PHE A 539 23.98 0.18 -14.10
N THR A 540 22.78 -0.37 -13.95
CA THR A 540 21.92 -0.12 -12.80
C THR A 540 21.54 -1.40 -12.10
N THR A 541 21.42 -1.28 -10.79
CA THR A 541 20.78 -2.22 -9.88
C THR A 541 19.84 -1.46 -8.97
N PHE A 542 18.95 -2.19 -8.32
CA PHE A 542 18.18 -1.64 -7.21
C PHE A 542 19.09 -1.18 -6.05
N TRP A 543 20.19 -1.89 -5.83
CA TRP A 543 21.21 -1.60 -4.83
C TRP A 543 21.99 -0.35 -5.16
#